data_AF-A0A2U9AWC9-F1
#
_entry.id   AF-A0A2U9AWC9-F1
#
_cell.length_a   1.000
_cell.length_b   1.000
_cell.length_c   1.000
_cell.angle_alpha   90.00
_cell.angle_beta   90.00
_cell.angle_gamma   90.00
#
_symmetry.space_group_name_H-M   'P 1'
#
loop_
_entity.id
_entity.type
_entity.pdbx_description
1 polymer ?
#
loop_
_entity_poly.entity_id
_entity_poly.type
_entity_poly.pdbx_seq_one_letter_code
_entity_poly.pdbx_strand_id
1 'polypeptide(L)'
;MDEEELVEYFKAQMRKNPDMASAVAAIRTLLEFLKRDKGETILGLRENLTWATDCLTGVDSSVAVSSGGELFLRFISLTSLEHQDLSRCKKVMEERGELFLEKISMSRTKVAKLCHTFIKDGTKILTHSYSRVVLRVLEKAAAEKKRFSVYVTESQPDSAGRQMAEALRKLNVPVTVVLDAAVG
;
A
#
# COMPACT_ATOMS: atom_id res chain seq x y z
N MET A 1 -19.89 -9.03 -8.99
CA MET A 1 -18.95 -8.38 -9.92
C MET A 1 -18.29 -9.49 -10.69
N ASP A 2 -18.20 -9.37 -12.01
CA ASP A 2 -17.41 -10.30 -12.82
C ASP A 2 -15.91 -9.92 -12.78
N GLU A 3 -15.08 -10.75 -13.40
CA GLU A 3 -13.62 -10.56 -13.42
C GLU A 3 -13.23 -9.23 -14.11
N GLU A 4 -13.86 -8.91 -15.23
CA GLU A 4 -13.57 -7.70 -16.00
C GLU A 4 -13.91 -6.44 -15.20
N GLU A 5 -15.07 -6.39 -14.55
CA GLU A 5 -15.47 -5.27 -13.69
C GLU A 5 -14.52 -5.11 -12.50
N LEU A 6 -14.09 -6.22 -11.88
CA LEU A 6 -13.15 -6.21 -10.76
C LEU A 6 -11.80 -5.61 -11.18
N VAL A 7 -11.23 -6.08 -12.29
CA VAL A 7 -9.94 -5.63 -12.81
C VAL A 7 -10.01 -4.17 -13.25
N GLU A 8 -11.09 -3.77 -13.92
CA GLU A 8 -11.25 -2.38 -14.35
C GLU A 8 -11.41 -1.44 -13.14
N TYR A 9 -12.16 -1.86 -12.11
CA TYR A 9 -12.25 -1.09 -10.87
C TYR A 9 -10.88 -0.90 -10.22
N PHE A 10 -10.08 -1.97 -10.10
CA PHE A 10 -8.72 -1.91 -9.57
C PHE A 10 -7.83 -0.93 -10.36
N LYS A 11 -7.82 -1.06 -11.70
CA LYS A 11 -7.06 -0.16 -12.58
C LYS A 11 -7.54 1.29 -12.48
N ALA A 12 -8.84 1.52 -12.32
CA ALA A 12 -9.40 2.84 -12.13
C ALA A 12 -8.98 3.47 -10.80
N GLN A 13 -8.89 2.69 -9.71
CA GLN A 13 -8.37 3.18 -8.42
C GLN A 13 -6.91 3.64 -8.55
N MET A 14 -6.08 2.85 -9.24
CA MET A 14 -4.68 3.18 -9.48
C MET A 14 -4.50 4.44 -10.35
N ARG A 15 -5.36 4.63 -11.35
CA ARG A 15 -5.38 5.85 -12.18
C ARG A 15 -5.80 7.10 -11.41
N LYS A 16 -6.80 6.97 -10.52
CA LYS A 16 -7.33 8.11 -9.74
C LYS A 16 -6.32 8.67 -8.75
N ASN A 17 -5.48 7.82 -8.15
CA ASN A 17 -4.48 8.26 -7.18
C ASN A 17 -3.15 7.54 -7.42
N PRO A 18 -2.21 8.16 -8.18
CA PRO A 18 -0.91 7.58 -8.45
C PRO A 18 -0.05 7.33 -7.18
N ASP A 19 -0.31 8.04 -6.07
CA ASP A 19 0.38 7.85 -4.79
C ASP A 19 -0.21 6.69 -3.94
N MET A 20 -1.35 6.12 -4.37
CA MET A 20 -1.95 4.94 -3.73
C MET A 20 -1.12 3.69 -3.97
N ALA A 21 -0.76 2.98 -2.89
CA ALA A 21 -0.03 1.73 -3.02
C ALA A 21 -0.92 0.63 -3.61
N SER A 22 -0.35 -0.24 -4.43
CA SER A 22 -1.10 -1.31 -5.12
C SER A 22 -1.93 -2.17 -4.16
N ALA A 23 -1.36 -2.60 -3.03
CA ALA A 23 -2.08 -3.33 -1.99
C ALA A 23 -3.31 -2.58 -1.45
N VAL A 24 -3.25 -1.25 -1.30
CA VAL A 24 -4.39 -0.44 -0.82
C VAL A 24 -5.49 -0.40 -1.87
N ALA A 25 -5.13 -0.29 -3.15
CA ALA A 25 -6.10 -0.37 -4.25
C ALA A 25 -6.75 -1.75 -4.33
N ALA A 26 -5.97 -2.83 -4.11
CA ALA A 26 -6.48 -4.19 -4.07
C ALA A 26 -7.48 -4.37 -2.93
N ILE A 27 -7.13 -3.96 -1.70
CA ILE A 27 -8.02 -4.03 -0.54
C ILE A 27 -9.31 -3.22 -0.77
N ARG A 28 -9.24 -2.03 -1.36
CA ARG A 28 -10.44 -1.24 -1.72
C ARG A 28 -11.33 -2.00 -2.69
N THR A 29 -10.72 -2.66 -3.66
CA THR A 29 -11.44 -3.45 -4.67
C THR A 29 -12.09 -4.68 -4.05
N LEU A 30 -11.39 -5.41 -3.18
CA LEU A 30 -11.91 -6.56 -2.44
C LEU A 30 -13.04 -6.16 -1.48
N LEU A 31 -12.95 -4.99 -0.84
CA LEU A 31 -14.01 -4.46 0.00
C LEU A 31 -15.27 -4.10 -0.79
N GLU A 32 -15.10 -3.50 -1.98
CA GLU A 32 -16.22 -3.24 -2.89
C GLU A 32 -16.85 -4.55 -3.38
N PHE A 33 -16.02 -5.55 -3.71
CA PHE A 33 -16.47 -6.89 -4.06
C PHE A 33 -17.29 -7.52 -2.93
N LEU A 34 -16.79 -7.48 -1.69
CA LEU A 34 -17.48 -7.97 -0.50
C LEU A 34 -18.87 -7.34 -0.36
N LYS A 35 -19.00 -6.01 -0.52
CA LYS A 35 -20.28 -5.31 -0.41
C LYS A 35 -21.30 -5.81 -1.43
N ARG A 36 -20.85 -6.06 -2.67
CA ARG A 36 -21.71 -6.49 -3.78
C ARG A 36 -21.93 -8.00 -3.88
N ASP A 37 -21.18 -8.80 -3.12
CA ASP A 37 -21.29 -10.25 -3.14
C ASP A 37 -22.70 -10.71 -2.71
N LYS A 38 -23.24 -11.70 -3.42
CA LYS A 38 -24.58 -12.26 -3.18
C LYS A 38 -24.52 -13.68 -2.60
N GLY A 39 -23.36 -14.12 -2.11
CA GLY A 39 -23.15 -15.45 -1.57
C GLY A 39 -23.99 -15.71 -0.33
N GLU A 40 -24.48 -16.95 -0.20
CA GLU A 40 -25.35 -17.39 0.89
C GLU A 40 -24.60 -18.16 2.00
N THR A 41 -23.28 -18.31 1.87
CA THR A 41 -22.47 -19.02 2.87
C THR A 41 -21.13 -18.32 3.12
N ILE A 42 -20.61 -18.44 4.35
CA ILE A 42 -19.31 -17.87 4.74
C ILE A 42 -18.17 -18.55 3.96
N LEU A 43 -18.27 -19.86 3.73
CA LEU A 43 -17.27 -20.60 2.96
C LEU A 43 -17.24 -20.11 1.50
N GLY A 44 -18.40 -20.01 0.85
CA GLY A 44 -18.50 -19.50 -0.51
C GLY A 44 -18.01 -18.05 -0.64
N LEU A 45 -18.31 -17.20 0.34
CA LEU A 45 -17.78 -15.84 0.39
C LEU A 45 -16.24 -15.82 0.47
N ARG A 46 -15.66 -16.71 1.26
CA ARG A 46 -14.20 -16.84 1.38
C ARG A 46 -13.57 -17.32 0.08
N GLU A 47 -14.17 -18.30 -0.59
CA GLU A 47 -13.74 -18.79 -1.90
C GLU A 47 -13.82 -17.68 -2.96
N ASN A 48 -14.93 -16.94 -3.00
CA ASN A 48 -15.12 -15.82 -3.92
C ASN A 48 -14.08 -14.71 -3.72
N LEU A 49 -13.76 -14.36 -2.47
CA LEU A 49 -12.75 -13.33 -2.16
C LEU A 49 -11.31 -13.82 -2.43
N THR A 50 -11.05 -15.11 -2.26
CA THR A 50 -9.77 -15.71 -2.63
C THR A 50 -9.58 -15.66 -4.14
N TRP A 51 -10.61 -16.09 -4.89
CA TRP A 51 -10.66 -15.96 -6.35
C TRP A 51 -10.44 -14.51 -6.81
N ALA A 52 -11.13 -13.55 -6.19
CA ALA A 52 -10.95 -12.14 -6.50
C ALA A 52 -9.51 -11.66 -6.22
N THR A 53 -8.87 -12.15 -5.16
CA THR A 53 -7.46 -11.84 -4.85
C THR A 53 -6.51 -12.43 -5.90
N ASP A 54 -6.78 -13.64 -6.38
CA ASP A 54 -6.00 -14.29 -7.43
C ASP A 54 -6.13 -13.53 -8.76
N CYS A 55 -7.34 -13.09 -9.14
CA CYS A 55 -7.55 -12.24 -10.31
C CYS A 55 -6.74 -10.94 -10.22
N LEU A 56 -6.75 -10.27 -9.07
CA LEU A 56 -5.97 -9.04 -8.87
C LEU A 56 -4.45 -9.30 -8.94
N THR A 57 -4.00 -10.44 -8.42
CA THR A 57 -2.58 -10.86 -8.47
C THR A 57 -2.14 -11.18 -9.91
N GLY A 58 -3.07 -11.65 -10.77
CA GLY A 58 -2.82 -11.82 -12.19
C GLY A 58 -2.57 -10.49 -12.94
N VAL A 59 -3.10 -9.38 -12.42
CA VAL A 59 -2.94 -8.04 -13.02
C VAL A 59 -1.69 -7.32 -12.50
N ASP A 60 -1.40 -7.45 -11.20
CA ASP A 60 -0.24 -6.84 -10.57
C ASP A 60 0.61 -7.91 -9.87
N SER A 61 1.83 -8.12 -10.39
CA SER A 61 2.77 -9.13 -9.91
C SER A 61 3.42 -8.78 -8.57
N SER A 62 3.04 -7.66 -7.93
CA SER A 62 3.54 -7.30 -6.61
C SER A 62 3.02 -8.28 -5.56
N VAL A 63 3.96 -8.84 -4.79
CA VAL A 63 3.63 -9.63 -3.57
C VAL A 63 2.78 -8.86 -2.57
N ALA A 64 2.73 -7.53 -2.66
CA ALA A 64 1.91 -6.69 -1.80
C ALA A 64 0.41 -6.91 -2.03
N VAL A 65 -0.02 -7.26 -3.24
CA VAL A 65 -1.44 -7.54 -3.55
C VAL A 65 -1.87 -8.86 -2.94
N SER A 66 -1.12 -9.93 -3.18
CA SER A 66 -1.44 -11.26 -2.64
C SER A 66 -1.39 -11.28 -1.11
N SER A 67 -0.31 -10.73 -0.51
CA SER A 67 -0.22 -10.62 0.95
C SER A 67 -1.27 -9.70 1.57
N GLY A 68 -1.58 -8.58 0.90
CA GLY A 68 -2.61 -7.64 1.33
C GLY A 68 -4.00 -8.27 1.31
N GLY A 69 -4.32 -9.05 0.27
CA GLY A 69 -5.57 -9.79 0.15
C GLY A 69 -5.73 -10.85 1.23
N GLU A 70 -4.70 -11.67 1.47
CA GLU A 70 -4.72 -12.70 2.51
C GLU A 70 -4.86 -12.10 3.93
N LEU A 71 -4.13 -11.01 4.22
CA LEU A 71 -4.27 -10.30 5.49
C LEU A 71 -5.66 -9.68 5.66
N PHE A 72 -6.22 -9.14 4.59
CA PHE A 72 -7.58 -8.60 4.59
C PHE A 72 -8.61 -9.70 4.89
N LEU A 73 -8.55 -10.81 4.17
CA LEU A 73 -9.39 -11.99 4.37
C LEU A 73 -9.35 -12.46 5.82
N ARG A 74 -8.15 -12.67 6.36
CA ARG A 74 -7.95 -13.08 7.75
C ARG A 74 -8.50 -12.07 8.74
N PHE A 75 -8.36 -10.78 8.46
CA PHE A 75 -8.81 -9.72 9.36
C PHE A 75 -10.34 -9.64 9.45
N ILE A 76 -11.03 -9.76 8.32
CA ILE A 76 -12.50 -9.72 8.27
C ILE A 76 -13.13 -11.02 8.78
N SER A 77 -12.46 -12.17 8.58
CA SER A 77 -12.97 -13.49 8.96
C SER A 77 -12.79 -13.82 10.44
N LEU A 78 -11.92 -13.10 11.17
CA LEU A 78 -11.51 -13.45 12.53
C LEU A 78 -12.67 -13.44 13.55
N THR A 79 -13.69 -12.61 13.37
CA THR A 79 -14.81 -12.46 14.32
C THR A 79 -16.15 -12.88 13.74
N SER A 80 -16.19 -13.41 12.52
CA SER A 80 -17.44 -13.77 11.83
C SER A 80 -18.07 -15.07 12.36
N LEU A 81 -17.38 -15.80 13.24
CA LEU A 81 -17.78 -17.13 13.71
C LEU A 81 -18.76 -17.11 14.90
N GLU A 82 -19.10 -15.93 15.43
CA GLU A 82 -19.93 -15.80 16.65
C GLU A 82 -21.42 -15.60 16.37
N HIS A 83 -21.84 -15.52 15.10
CA HIS A 83 -23.23 -15.21 14.74
C HIS A 83 -23.83 -16.27 13.80
N GLN A 84 -25.07 -16.68 14.07
CA GLN A 84 -25.80 -17.66 13.26
C GLN A 84 -26.42 -17.07 11.98
N ASP A 85 -26.51 -15.73 11.88
CA ASP A 85 -27.10 -15.02 10.75
C ASP A 85 -26.02 -14.45 9.81
N LEU A 86 -25.99 -14.97 8.59
CA LEU A 86 -25.05 -14.55 7.54
C LEU A 86 -25.14 -13.04 7.25
N SER A 87 -26.34 -12.46 7.25
CA SER A 87 -26.53 -11.04 6.93
C SER A 87 -25.81 -10.16 7.94
N ARG A 88 -25.87 -10.54 9.21
CA ARG A 88 -25.12 -9.88 10.29
C ARG A 88 -23.62 -10.13 10.16
N CYS A 89 -23.19 -11.35 9.86
CA CYS A 89 -21.77 -11.66 9.62
C CYS A 89 -21.19 -10.80 8.50
N LYS A 90 -21.89 -10.69 7.37
CA LYS A 90 -21.45 -9.88 6.22
C LYS A 90 -21.30 -8.41 6.60
N LYS A 91 -22.28 -7.84 7.31
CA LYS A 91 -22.21 -6.46 7.80
C LYS A 91 -21.00 -6.22 8.71
N VAL A 92 -20.73 -7.15 9.65
CA VAL A 92 -19.55 -7.09 10.51
C VAL A 92 -18.25 -7.18 9.69
N MET A 93 -18.21 -8.04 8.66
CA MET A 93 -17.06 -8.16 7.76
C MET A 93 -16.82 -6.86 6.97
N GLU A 94 -17.88 -6.21 6.49
CA GLU A 94 -17.80 -4.90 5.81
C GLU A 94 -17.26 -3.81 6.75
N GLU A 95 -17.83 -3.68 7.96
CA GLU A 95 -17.37 -2.71 8.96
C GLU A 95 -15.90 -2.93 9.34
N ARG A 96 -15.47 -4.18 9.50
CA ARG A 96 -14.07 -4.53 9.72
C ARG A 96 -13.20 -4.24 8.51
N GLY A 97 -13.70 -4.46 7.31
CA GLY A 97 -12.99 -4.17 6.08
C GLY A 97 -12.70 -2.67 5.94
N GLU A 98 -13.67 -1.82 6.26
CA GLU A 98 -13.48 -0.36 6.31
C GLU A 98 -12.47 0.04 7.37
N LEU A 99 -12.55 -0.53 8.58
CA LEU A 99 -11.60 -0.27 9.66
C LEU A 99 -10.17 -0.68 9.27
N PHE A 100 -10.01 -1.82 8.58
CA PHE A 100 -8.72 -2.28 8.08
C PHE A 100 -8.14 -1.30 7.06
N LEU A 101 -8.97 -0.84 6.13
CA LEU A 101 -8.58 0.12 5.10
C LEU A 101 -8.19 1.48 5.70
N GLU A 102 -8.93 1.97 6.70
CA GLU A 102 -8.60 3.19 7.44
C GLU A 102 -7.22 3.07 8.11
N LYS A 103 -6.99 1.97 8.84
CA LYS A 103 -5.71 1.71 9.53
C LYS A 103 -4.53 1.69 8.56
N ILE A 104 -4.68 1.02 7.42
CA ILE A 104 -3.61 0.97 6.41
C ILE A 104 -3.41 2.34 5.76
N SER A 105 -4.48 3.08 5.48
CA SER A 105 -4.39 4.43 4.91
C SER A 105 -3.62 5.39 5.84
N MET A 106 -3.81 5.28 7.15
CA MET A 106 -3.10 6.08 8.16
C MET A 106 -1.66 5.60 8.45
N SER A 107 -1.33 4.36 8.09
CA SER A 107 -0.06 3.72 8.44
C SER A 107 1.16 4.51 7.95
N ARG A 108 1.11 5.04 6.72
CA ARG A 108 2.21 5.81 6.11
C ARG A 108 2.54 7.07 6.92
N THR A 109 1.51 7.82 7.31
CA THR A 109 1.66 9.03 8.14
C THR A 109 2.18 8.68 9.53
N LYS A 110 1.72 7.56 10.11
CA LYS A 110 2.21 7.07 11.40
C LYS A 110 3.70 6.71 11.33
N VAL A 111 4.13 6.00 10.28
CA VAL A 111 5.55 5.68 10.04
C VAL A 111 6.38 6.96 9.93
N ALA A 112 5.94 7.95 9.14
CA ALA A 112 6.64 9.24 9.03
C ALA A 112 6.81 9.95 10.38
N LYS A 113 5.75 9.99 11.20
CA LYS A 113 5.76 10.60 12.54
C LYS A 113 6.69 9.88 13.53
N LEU A 114 6.85 8.57 13.42
CA LEU A 114 7.73 7.83 14.32
C LEU A 114 9.19 7.88 13.83
N CYS A 115 9.41 7.68 12.53
CA CYS A 115 10.74 7.46 11.98
C CYS A 115 11.56 8.74 11.77
N HIS A 116 10.94 9.92 11.61
CA HIS A 116 11.71 11.15 11.41
C HIS A 116 12.64 11.44 12.60
N THR A 117 12.35 10.92 13.80
CA THR A 117 13.16 11.09 15.00
C THR A 117 14.54 10.42 14.90
N PHE A 118 14.67 9.33 14.14
CA PHE A 118 15.93 8.62 13.94
C PHE A 118 16.90 9.37 13.03
N ILE A 119 16.41 10.26 12.17
CA ILE A 119 17.25 11.11 11.33
C ILE A 119 17.83 12.21 12.21
N LYS A 120 19.15 12.22 12.39
CA LYS A 120 19.87 13.26 13.16
C LYS A 120 20.36 14.37 12.23
N ASP A 121 20.58 15.54 12.78
CA ASP A 121 21.13 16.68 12.03
C ASP A 121 22.54 16.37 11.50
N GLY A 122 22.83 16.77 10.27
CA GLY A 122 24.09 16.50 9.56
C GLY A 122 24.24 15.07 8.99
N THR A 123 23.21 14.22 9.07
CA THR A 123 23.32 12.83 8.61
C THR A 123 23.34 12.70 7.09
N LYS A 124 24.06 11.71 6.58
CA LYS A 124 24.00 11.26 5.19
C LYS A 124 23.18 9.97 5.13
N ILE A 125 22.13 9.95 4.32
CA ILE A 125 21.20 8.83 4.19
C ILE A 125 21.40 8.21 2.81
N LEU A 126 21.38 6.88 2.72
CA LEU A 126 21.30 6.17 1.44
C LEU A 126 19.89 5.57 1.32
N THR A 127 19.26 5.75 0.17
CA THR A 127 18.02 5.03 -0.19
C THR A 127 18.19 4.31 -1.53
N HIS A 128 17.49 3.21 -1.68
CA HIS A 128 17.44 2.42 -2.90
C HIS A 128 16.10 2.64 -3.60
N SER A 129 16.12 2.91 -4.90
CA SER A 129 14.93 3.09 -5.74
C SER A 129 13.96 4.19 -5.26
N TYR A 130 12.71 4.16 -5.73
CA TYR A 130 11.62 5.03 -5.31
C TYR A 130 10.76 4.38 -4.24
N SER A 131 10.71 4.98 -3.05
CA SER A 131 9.82 4.56 -1.98
C SER A 131 8.99 5.73 -1.47
N ARG A 132 7.67 5.61 -1.64
CA ARG A 132 6.70 6.62 -1.16
C ARG A 132 6.74 6.76 0.37
N VAL A 133 6.95 5.66 1.09
CA VAL A 133 7.02 5.70 2.56
C VAL A 133 8.29 6.42 3.02
N VAL A 134 9.44 6.09 2.42
CA VAL A 134 10.71 6.77 2.72
C VAL A 134 10.62 8.25 2.36
N LEU A 135 10.05 8.60 1.20
CA LEU A 135 9.82 9.99 0.81
C LEU A 135 9.02 10.75 1.87
N ARG A 136 7.94 10.18 2.41
CA ARG A 136 7.14 10.81 3.49
C ARG A 136 7.90 10.96 4.81
N VAL A 137 8.77 10.00 5.14
CA VAL A 137 9.65 10.13 6.33
C VAL A 137 10.65 11.27 6.14
N LEU A 138 11.27 11.37 4.96
CA LEU A 138 12.25 12.42 4.64
C LEU A 138 11.58 13.79 4.53
N GLU A 139 10.39 13.89 3.95
CA GLU A 139 9.57 15.09 3.92
C GLU A 139 9.25 15.58 5.33
N LYS A 140 8.83 14.66 6.22
CA LYS A 140 8.59 14.99 7.63
C LYS A 140 9.87 15.45 8.33
N ALA A 141 11.01 14.81 8.08
CA ALA A 141 12.29 15.23 8.66
C ALA A 141 12.73 16.62 8.18
N ALA A 142 12.54 16.94 6.90
CA ALA A 142 12.82 18.25 6.33
C ALA A 142 11.89 19.33 6.90
N ALA A 143 10.60 19.02 7.07
CA ALA A 143 9.62 19.93 7.70
C ALA A 143 9.97 20.26 9.16
N GLU A 144 10.59 19.31 9.87
CA GLU A 144 11.14 19.51 11.23
C GLU A 144 12.51 20.21 11.22
N LYS A 145 12.91 20.82 10.09
CA LYS A 145 14.13 21.61 9.90
C LYS A 145 15.44 20.86 10.17
N LYS A 146 15.45 19.53 10.01
CA LYS A 146 16.67 18.73 10.10
C LYS A 146 17.49 18.88 8.83
N ARG A 147 18.80 19.08 8.96
CA ARG A 147 19.75 19.12 7.84
C ARG A 147 20.25 17.71 7.58
N PHE A 148 20.08 17.21 6.37
CA PHE A 148 20.62 15.92 5.95
C PHE A 148 20.84 15.93 4.44
N SER A 149 21.60 14.97 3.95
CA SER A 149 21.79 14.74 2.51
C SER A 149 21.46 13.30 2.17
N VAL A 150 21.04 13.06 0.94
CA VAL A 150 20.56 11.74 0.51
C VAL A 150 21.33 11.27 -0.72
N TYR A 151 21.83 10.04 -0.67
CA TYR A 151 22.26 9.29 -1.84
C TYR A 151 21.11 8.40 -2.29
N VAL A 152 20.84 8.38 -3.59
CA VAL A 152 19.79 7.56 -4.19
C VAL A 152 20.42 6.70 -5.27
N THR A 153 20.24 5.38 -5.19
CA THR A 153 20.68 4.50 -6.28
C THR A 153 19.86 4.77 -7.54
N GLU A 154 20.44 4.66 -8.74
CA GLU A 154 19.72 4.86 -10.00
C GLU A 154 18.49 3.94 -10.13
N SER A 155 18.61 2.70 -9.64
CA SER A 155 17.57 1.66 -9.71
C SER A 155 17.26 1.25 -11.15
N GLN A 156 18.24 0.70 -11.86
CA GLN A 156 17.98 0.04 -13.14
C GLN A 156 17.12 -1.22 -12.93
N PRO A 157 16.23 -1.59 -13.88
CA PRO A 157 16.09 -1.04 -15.24
C PRO A 157 15.11 0.13 -15.41
N ASP A 158 14.25 0.41 -14.43
CA ASP A 158 13.18 1.42 -14.55
C ASP A 158 13.63 2.85 -14.20
N SER A 159 14.86 2.99 -13.71
CA SER A 159 15.46 4.26 -13.27
C SER A 159 14.61 4.99 -12.22
N ALA A 160 13.84 4.26 -11.41
CA ALA A 160 12.92 4.84 -10.43
C ALA A 160 13.63 5.73 -9.39
N GLY A 161 14.91 5.49 -9.12
CA GLY A 161 15.72 6.32 -8.23
C GLY A 161 15.84 7.78 -8.70
N ARG A 162 15.79 8.04 -10.01
CA ARG A 162 15.77 9.41 -10.54
C ARG A 162 14.50 10.16 -10.12
N GLN A 163 13.36 9.48 -10.10
CA GLN A 163 12.09 10.05 -9.63
C GLN A 163 12.16 10.41 -8.13
N MET A 164 12.80 9.56 -7.32
CA MET A 164 13.04 9.83 -5.90
C MET A 164 13.93 11.06 -5.71
N ALA A 165 15.01 11.16 -6.48
CA ALA A 165 15.90 12.30 -6.42
C ALA A 165 15.18 13.61 -6.82
N GLU A 166 14.36 13.59 -7.87
CA GLU A 166 13.55 14.74 -8.25
C GLU A 166 12.55 15.16 -7.16
N ALA A 167 11.87 14.19 -6.53
CA ALA A 167 10.97 14.46 -5.42
C ALA A 167 11.70 15.11 -4.23
N LEU A 168 12.89 14.64 -3.89
CA LEU A 168 13.71 15.21 -2.81
C LEU A 168 14.26 16.61 -3.15
N ARG A 169 14.64 16.86 -4.41
CA ARG A 169 15.06 18.20 -4.86
C ARG A 169 13.96 19.23 -4.70
N LYS A 170 12.71 18.86 -4.98
CA LYS A 170 11.53 19.73 -4.78
C LYS A 170 11.33 20.10 -3.30
N LEU A 171 11.85 19.30 -2.38
CA LEU A 171 11.83 19.54 -0.93
C LEU A 171 13.07 20.29 -0.42
N ASN A 172 13.92 20.81 -1.32
CA ASN A 172 15.20 21.46 -1.01
C ASN A 172 16.19 20.59 -0.21
N VAL A 173 16.08 19.26 -0.33
CA VAL A 173 17.03 18.32 0.29
C VAL A 173 18.19 18.06 -0.69
N PRO A 174 19.46 18.22 -0.26
CA PRO A 174 20.63 17.85 -1.07
C PRO A 174 20.60 16.36 -1.44
N VAL A 175 20.62 16.05 -2.73
CA VAL A 175 20.54 14.67 -3.22
C VAL A 175 21.53 14.37 -4.34
N THR A 176 22.17 13.22 -4.25
CA THR A 176 23.11 12.70 -5.26
C THR A 176 22.61 11.35 -5.75
N VAL A 177 22.45 11.20 -7.06
CA VAL A 177 22.15 9.91 -7.67
C VAL A 177 23.47 9.16 -7.87
N VAL A 178 23.52 7.90 -7.42
CA VAL A 178 24.68 7.02 -7.57
C VAL A 178 24.33 5.84 -8.47
N LEU A 179 25.30 5.37 -9.25
CA LEU A 179 25.13 4.14 -10.02
C LEU A 179 24.92 2.96 -9.05
N ASP A 180 24.08 2.00 -9.44
CA ASP A 180 23.75 0.86 -8.58
C ASP A 180 25.00 0.06 -8.18
N ALA A 181 26.00 -0.02 -9.08
CA ALA A 181 27.28 -0.67 -8.84
C ALA A 181 28.24 0.14 -7.94
N ALA A 182 27.99 1.43 -7.71
CA ALA A 182 28.86 2.33 -6.95
C ALA A 182 28.40 2.52 -5.49
N VAL A 183 27.52 1.64 -5.00
CA VAL A 183 27.00 1.68 -3.62
C VAL A 183 27.99 1.10 -2.61
N GLY A 184 28.83 0.16 -3.05
CA GLY A 184 29.81 -0.56 -2.21
C GLY A 184 31.09 0.20 -1.91
#